data_AF-A0A5S3X9Y0-F1
#
_entry.id   AF-A0A5S3X9Y0-F1
#
_cell.length_a   1.000
_cell.length_b   1.000
_cell.length_c   1.000
_cell.angle_alpha   90.00
_cell.angle_beta   90.00
_cell.angle_gamma   90.00
#
_symmetry.space_group_name_H-M   'P 1'
#
loop_
_entity.id
_entity.type
_entity.pdbx_description
1 polymer ?
#
loop_
_entity_poly.entity_id
_entity_poly.type
_entity_poly.pdbx_seq_one_letter_code
_entity_poly.pdbx_strand_id
1 'polypeptide(L)'
;DGRVTEQLNPAGLSYTYQYEKDRIPITDSLDRREVLHTQGEAGLKRVVKKEHADGSVTQSQFDAVGRLRAQTDAAGRTTEYSPDVVTGLIT
;
A
#
# COMPACT_ATOMS: atom_id res chain seq x y z
N ASP A 1 21.22 7.23 -0.80
CA ASP A 1 19.79 7.52 -0.64
C ASP A 1 19.23 8.18 -1.88
N GLY A 2 18.17 7.60 -2.44
CA GLY A 2 17.48 8.14 -3.60
C GLY A 2 16.08 7.56 -3.64
N ARG A 3 15.11 8.30 -3.10
CA ARG A 3 13.68 7.95 -3.20
C ARG A 3 13.03 8.92 -4.18
N VAL A 4 12.13 8.40 -5.01
CA VAL A 4 11.38 9.19 -6.00
C VAL A 4 10.40 10.09 -5.27
N THR A 5 10.60 11.41 -5.31
CA THR A 5 9.67 12.39 -4.71
C THR A 5 8.61 12.88 -5.70
N GLU A 6 8.83 12.67 -6.99
CA GLU A 6 7.92 13.07 -8.06
C GLU A 6 8.03 12.11 -9.25
N GLN A 7 6.89 11.77 -9.84
CA GLN A 7 6.79 11.02 -11.08
C GLN A 7 5.85 11.75 -12.04
N LEU A 8 6.31 12.01 -13.27
CA LEU A 8 5.48 12.53 -14.36
C LEU A 8 5.22 11.43 -15.40
N ASN A 9 4.03 11.44 -15.99
CA ASN A 9 3.73 10.63 -17.17
C ASN A 9 3.79 11.48 -18.46
N PRO A 10 3.83 10.85 -19.66
CA PRO A 10 3.90 11.58 -20.93
C PRO A 10 2.68 12.49 -21.22
N ALA A 11 1.56 12.28 -20.53
CA ALA A 11 0.37 13.12 -20.64
C ALA A 11 0.42 14.38 -19.74
N GLY A 12 1.52 14.58 -19.00
CA GLY A 12 1.70 15.70 -18.09
C GLY A 12 1.03 15.54 -16.72
N LEU A 13 0.49 14.35 -16.39
CA LEU A 13 -0.01 14.06 -15.06
C LEU A 13 1.15 13.68 -14.14
N SER A 14 1.06 14.06 -12.87
CA SER A 14 2.09 13.84 -11.88
C SER A 14 1.58 13.13 -10.63
N TYR A 15 2.52 12.51 -9.91
CA TYR A 15 2.38 12.06 -8.54
C TYR A 15 3.56 12.60 -7.73
N THR A 16 3.28 13.14 -6.55
CA THR A 16 4.30 13.53 -5.57
C THR A 16 4.25 12.59 -4.38
N TYR A 17 5.42 12.28 -3.83
CA TYR A 17 5.59 11.33 -2.73
C TYR A 17 6.33 12.00 -1.57
N GLN A 18 5.74 11.89 -0.38
CA GLN A 18 6.39 12.31 0.86
C GLN A 18 6.74 11.06 1.67
N TYR A 19 8.00 10.91 2.08
CA TYR A 19 8.42 9.73 2.84
C TYR A 19 8.61 10.11 4.31
N GLU A 20 7.68 9.64 5.14
CA GLU A 20 7.76 9.79 6.59
C GLU A 20 8.18 8.46 7.24
N LYS A 21 8.30 8.46 8.58
CA LYS A 21 8.77 7.29 9.33
C LYS A 21 7.88 6.07 9.11
N ASP A 22 6.56 6.26 9.13
CA ASP A 22 5.57 5.20 9.10
C ASP A 22 4.47 5.44 8.05
N ARG A 23 4.55 6.52 7.28
CA ARG A 23 3.56 6.82 6.23
C ARG A 23 4.16 7.43 4.98
N ILE A 24 3.42 7.29 3.88
CA ILE A 24 3.76 7.85 2.57
C ILE A 24 2.52 8.55 2.00
N PRO A 25 2.36 9.86 2.23
CA PRO A 25 1.39 10.67 1.50
C PRO A 25 1.74 10.74 0.01
N ILE A 26 0.74 10.58 -0.82
CA ILE A 26 0.81 10.65 -2.28
C ILE A 26 -0.22 11.66 -2.77
N THR A 27 0.20 12.64 -3.55
CA THR A 27 -0.71 13.63 -4.15
C THR A 27 -0.59 13.58 -5.66
N ASP A 28 -1.71 13.42 -6.37
CA ASP A 28 -1.74 13.45 -7.83
C ASP A 28 -1.87 14.89 -8.40
N SER A 29 -1.82 15.02 -9.72
CA SER A 29 -1.95 16.32 -10.42
C SER A 29 -3.31 17.01 -10.25
N LEU A 30 -4.30 16.37 -9.65
CA LEU A 30 -5.62 16.94 -9.35
C LEU A 30 -5.76 17.26 -7.85
N ASP A 31 -4.64 17.31 -7.12
CA ASP A 31 -4.57 17.51 -5.67
C ASP A 31 -5.31 16.43 -4.84
N ARG A 32 -5.60 15.28 -5.44
CA ARG A 32 -6.19 14.15 -4.72
C ARG A 32 -5.09 13.45 -3.91
N ARG A 33 -5.39 13.18 -2.65
CA ARG A 33 -4.43 12.67 -1.68
C ARG A 33 -4.75 11.25 -1.26
N GLU A 34 -3.79 10.34 -1.43
CA GLU A 34 -3.78 9.02 -0.82
C GLU A 34 -2.71 8.95 0.28
N VAL A 35 -2.90 8.08 1.28
CA VAL A 35 -1.88 7.84 2.32
C VAL A 35 -1.65 6.35 2.49
N LEU A 36 -0.40 5.92 2.29
CA LEU A 36 0.04 4.57 2.63
C LEU A 36 0.60 4.56 4.05
N HIS A 37 0.00 3.80 4.95
CA HIS A 37 0.56 3.52 6.27
C HIS A 37 1.40 2.27 6.21
N THR A 38 2.58 2.34 6.80
CA THR A 38 3.61 1.33 6.71
C THR A 38 4.10 0.88 8.06
N GLN A 39 4.42 -0.40 8.18
CA GLN A 39 5.02 -1.01 9.36
C GLN A 39 6.26 -1.83 8.98
N GLY A 40 7.12 -2.07 9.95
CA GLY A 40 8.41 -2.71 9.73
C GLY A 40 9.50 -1.71 9.34
N GLU A 41 10.72 -2.21 9.21
CA GLU A 41 11.91 -1.38 9.05
C GLU A 41 12.71 -1.80 7.81
N ALA A 42 13.47 -0.85 7.25
CA ALA A 42 14.32 -1.05 6.08
C ALA A 42 13.60 -1.80 4.93
N GLY A 43 14.19 -2.87 4.40
CA GLY A 43 13.64 -3.67 3.30
C GLY A 43 12.41 -4.51 3.65
N LEU A 44 12.00 -4.53 4.92
CA LEU A 44 10.82 -5.29 5.39
C LEU A 44 9.60 -4.40 5.60
N LYS A 45 9.68 -3.12 5.24
CA LYS A 45 8.56 -2.19 5.38
C LYS A 45 7.37 -2.60 4.48
N ARG A 46 6.19 -2.80 5.06
CA ARG A 46 4.95 -3.21 4.38
C ARG A 46 3.86 -2.18 4.51
N VAL A 47 3.07 -2.00 3.46
CA VAL A 47 1.86 -1.16 3.49
C VAL A 47 0.73 -1.95 4.16
N VAL A 48 0.36 -1.55 5.36
CA VAL A 48 -0.67 -2.24 6.17
C VAL A 48 -2.03 -1.58 6.09
N LYS A 49 -2.09 -0.32 5.66
CA LYS A 49 -3.33 0.42 5.45
C LYS A 49 -3.14 1.42 4.31
N LYS A 50 -4.14 1.54 3.44
CA LYS A 50 -4.21 2.56 2.41
C LYS A 50 -5.47 3.39 2.63
N GLU A 51 -5.29 4.69 2.77
CA GLU A 51 -6.36 5.68 2.71
C GLU A 51 -6.43 6.22 1.28
N HIS A 52 -7.60 6.10 0.67
CA HIS A 52 -7.86 6.57 -0.68
C HIS A 52 -8.33 8.03 -0.65
N ALA A 53 -8.25 8.71 -1.80
CA ALA A 53 -8.65 10.11 -1.90
C ALA A 53 -10.15 10.36 -1.66
N ASP A 54 -10.98 9.33 -1.84
CA ASP A 54 -12.41 9.36 -1.52
C ASP A 54 -12.71 9.10 -0.02
N GLY A 55 -11.68 8.96 0.80
CA GLY A 55 -11.77 8.67 2.24
C GLY A 55 -11.99 7.19 2.57
N SER A 56 -12.14 6.32 1.56
CA SER A 56 -12.21 4.89 1.79
C SER A 56 -10.88 4.32 2.27
N VAL A 57 -10.94 3.19 2.98
CA VAL A 57 -9.77 2.57 3.61
C VAL A 57 -9.71 1.10 3.24
N THR A 58 -8.52 0.63 2.88
CA THR A 58 -8.21 -0.80 2.80
C THR A 58 -7.11 -1.15 3.79
N GLN A 59 -7.14 -2.36 4.32
CA GLN A 59 -6.15 -2.86 5.29
C GLN A 59 -5.58 -4.19 4.83
N SER A 60 -4.29 -4.40 5.06
CA SER A 60 -3.55 -5.60 4.66
C SER A 60 -2.77 -6.16 5.83
N GLN A 61 -2.83 -7.48 6.00
CA GLN A 61 -2.08 -8.21 7.01
C GLN A 61 -1.09 -9.15 6.32
N PHE A 62 0.13 -9.20 6.85
CA PHE A 62 1.21 -10.02 6.29
C PHE A 62 1.65 -11.08 7.30
N ASP A 63 2.09 -12.23 6.80
CA ASP A 63 2.74 -13.25 7.62
C ASP A 63 4.20 -12.89 7.94
N ALA A 64 4.87 -13.74 8.73
CA ALA A 64 6.24 -13.50 9.20
C ALA A 64 7.28 -13.41 8.08
N VAL A 65 7.00 -13.99 6.90
CA VAL A 65 7.87 -13.91 5.71
C VAL A 65 7.41 -12.81 4.74
N GLY A 66 6.37 -12.06 5.10
CA GLY A 66 5.86 -10.91 4.38
C GLY A 66 4.93 -11.23 3.21
N ARG A 67 4.29 -12.41 3.20
CA ARG A 67 3.21 -12.72 2.25
C ARG A 67 1.89 -12.14 2.76
N LEU A 68 1.02 -11.69 1.86
CA LEU A 68 -0.32 -11.23 2.21
C LEU A 68 -1.13 -12.40 2.77
N ARG A 69 -1.66 -12.25 3.98
CA ARG A 69 -2.49 -13.26 4.68
C ARG A 69 -3.95 -12.87 4.73
N ALA A 70 -4.25 -11.57 4.78
CA ALA A 70 -5.62 -11.09 4.75
C ALA A 70 -5.68 -9.67 4.20
N GLN A 71 -6.77 -9.34 3.54
CA GLN A 71 -7.09 -7.99 3.11
C GLN A 71 -8.53 -7.66 3.48
N THR A 72 -8.74 -6.48 4.08
CA THR A 72 -10.08 -5.95 4.37
C THR A 72 -10.38 -4.80 3.42
N ASP A 73 -11.49 -4.91 2.70
CA ASP A 73 -11.96 -3.89 1.77
C ASP A 73 -12.63 -2.70 2.49
N ALA A 74 -12.99 -1.66 1.73
CA ALA A 74 -13.64 -0.47 2.26
C ALA A 74 -15.05 -0.72 2.84
N ALA A 75 -15.68 -1.83 2.47
CA ALA A 75 -16.96 -2.25 3.02
C ALA A 75 -16.80 -3.12 4.29
N GLY A 76 -15.58 -3.32 4.76
CA GLY A 76 -15.26 -4.13 5.94
C GLY A 76 -15.27 -5.64 5.66
N ARG A 77 -15.31 -6.08 4.40
CA ARG A 77 -15.22 -7.50 4.07
C ARG A 77 -13.77 -7.93 4.06
N THR A 78 -13.48 -9.04 4.73
CA THR A 78 -12.14 -9.61 4.78
C THR A 78 -12.04 -10.82 3.86
N THR A 79 -11.03 -10.81 2.99
CA THR A 79 -10.57 -11.98 2.23
C THR A 79 -9.29 -12.48 2.89
N GLU A 80 -9.26 -13.75 3.26
CA GLU A 80 -8.07 -14.41 3.76
C GLU A 80 -7.37 -15.15 2.63
N TYR A 81 -6.04 -15.17 2.70
CA TYR A 81 -5.16 -15.75 1.71
C TYR A 81 -4.32 -16.81 2.41
N SER A 82 -4.59 -18.07 2.09
CA SER A 82 -3.80 -19.20 2.60
C SER A 82 -2.97 -19.77 1.48
N PRO A 83 -1.64 -19.88 1.65
CA PRO A 83 -0.83 -20.59 0.68
C PRO A 83 -1.21 -22.07 0.74
N ASP A 84 -1.61 -22.63 -0.40
CA ASP A 84 -1.58 -24.08 -0.57
C ASP A 84 -0.11 -24.51 -0.51
N VAL A 85 0.26 -25.19 0.58
CA VAL A 85 1.63 -25.62 0.88
C VAL A 85 2.19 -26.62 -0.13
N VAL A 86 1.33 -27.21 -0.98
CA VAL A 86 1.72 -28.17 -2.02
C VAL A 86 1.90 -27.48 -3.38
N THR A 87 1.11 -26.45 -3.70
CA THR A 87 1.10 -25.83 -5.05
C THR A 87 1.63 -24.40 -5.11
N GLY A 88 1.74 -23.69 -3.97
CA GLY A 88 2.14 -22.28 -3.92
C GLY A 88 1.07 -21.31 -4.44
N LEU A 89 -0.12 -21.81 -4.80
CA LEU A 89 -1.26 -20.98 -5.18
C LEU A 89 -1.91 -20.39 -3.94
N ILE A 90 -2.32 -19.13 -4.07
CA ILE A 90 -3.12 -18.45 -3.05
C ILE A 90 -4.59 -18.73 -3.39
N THR A 91 -5.33 -19.27 -2.42
CA THR A 91 -6.80 -19.39 -2.46
C THR A 91 -7.44 -18.38 -1.54
#